data_AF-A0A4Y2S2E9-F1
#
_entry.id   AF-A0A4Y2S2E9-F1
#
_cell.length_a   1.000
_cell.length_b   1.000
_cell.length_c   1.000
_cell.angle_alpha   90.00
_cell.angle_beta   90.00
_cell.angle_gamma   90.00
#
_symmetry.space_group_name_H-M   'P 1'
#
loop_
_entity.id
_entity.type
_entity.pdbx_description
1 polymer ?
#
loop_
_entity_poly.entity_id
_entity_poly.type
_entity_poly.pdbx_seq_one_letter_code
_entity_poly.pdbx_strand_id
1 'polypeptide(L)' 'WPSLSPVLNQCDFWLKDVVFSTPTAHLAELKARIAQHILNVTPETLPSVVEHAVSRFQLVAENGGQHIEHVLHQSRKI' A
#
# COMPACT_ATOMS: atom_id res chain seq x y z
N TRP A 1 11.90 8.02 -7.34
CA TRP A 1 11.59 6.63 -6.95
C TRP A 1 12.63 5.72 -7.56
N PRO A 2 13.27 4.79 -6.81
CA PRO A 2 14.12 3.78 -7.42
C PRO A 2 13.30 2.98 -8.44
N SER A 3 13.90 2.59 -9.56
CA SER A 3 13.25 1.72 -10.53
C SER A 3 12.82 0.41 -9.85
N LEU A 4 11.67 -0.14 -10.26
CA LEU A 4 11.16 -1.45 -9.82
C LEU A 4 10.83 -1.60 -8.31
N SER A 5 10.44 -0.52 -7.62
CA SER A 5 9.98 -0.61 -6.23
C SER A 5 8.49 -0.25 -6.02
N PRO A 6 7.54 -1.04 -6.56
CA PRO A 6 6.11 -0.88 -6.28
C PRO A 6 5.79 -1.05 -4.79
N VAL A 7 6.56 -1.87 -4.07
CA VAL A 7 6.36 -2.14 -2.64
C VAL A 7 6.60 -0.89 -1.78
N LEU A 8 7.40 0.04 -2.26
CA LEU A 8 7.64 1.30 -1.55
C LEU A 8 6.59 2.35 -1.94
N ASN A 9 5.96 2.26 -3.11
CA ASN A 9 5.05 3.29 -3.60
C ASN A 9 3.84 3.40 -2.68
N GLN A 10 3.76 4.50 -1.93
CA GLN A 10 2.70 4.76 -0.97
C GLN A 10 1.33 4.61 -1.61
N CYS A 11 1.13 5.21 -2.80
CA CYS A 11 -0.12 5.15 -3.55
C CYS A 11 -0.53 3.75 -3.98
N ASP A 12 0.42 2.94 -4.42
CA ASP A 12 0.11 1.56 -4.73
C ASP A 12 -0.29 0.78 -3.49
N PHE A 13 0.36 1.04 -2.34
CA PHE A 13 0.01 0.37 -1.10
C PHE A 13 -1.37 0.76 -0.58
N TRP A 14 -1.68 2.06 -0.46
CA TRP A 14 -2.93 2.49 0.17
C TRP A 14 -4.15 2.32 -0.72
N LEU A 15 -4.04 2.60 -2.03
CA LEU A 15 -5.19 2.46 -2.93
C LEU A 15 -5.43 1.01 -3.32
N LYS A 16 -4.38 0.24 -3.67
CA LYS A 16 -4.62 -1.03 -4.35
C LYS A 16 -5.23 -2.10 -3.44
N ASP A 17 -4.80 -2.17 -2.18
CA ASP A 17 -5.28 -3.22 -1.27
C ASP A 17 -6.80 -3.09 -1.01
N VAL A 18 -7.36 -1.88 -0.97
CA VAL A 18 -8.80 -1.68 -0.73
C VAL A 18 -9.60 -1.63 -2.05
N VAL A 19 -9.07 -0.98 -3.08
CA VAL A 19 -9.75 -0.79 -4.37
C VAL A 19 -9.76 -2.08 -5.20
N PHE A 20 -8.79 -2.98 -5.02
CA PHE A 20 -8.71 -4.26 -5.76
C PHE A 20 -8.81 -5.50 -4.87
N SER A 21 -9.23 -5.36 -3.60
CA SER A 21 -9.47 -6.49 -2.69
C SER A 21 -10.44 -7.54 -3.24
N THR A 22 -11.33 -7.13 -4.14
CA THR A 22 -12.32 -7.99 -4.78
C THR A 22 -12.26 -7.78 -6.29
N PRO A 23 -12.30 -8.84 -7.10
CA PRO A 23 -12.42 -8.72 -8.55
C PRO A 23 -13.71 -7.98 -8.91
N THR A 24 -13.61 -7.00 -9.81
CA THR A 24 -14.75 -6.23 -10.29
C THR A 24 -14.73 -6.24 -11.82
N ALA A 25 -15.84 -6.62 -12.45
CA ALA A 25 -15.97 -6.67 -13.90
C ALA A 25 -16.40 -5.33 -14.53
N HIS A 26 -16.92 -4.40 -13.72
CA HIS A 26 -17.56 -3.17 -14.20
C HIS A 26 -16.80 -1.91 -13.79
N LEU A 27 -16.55 -1.02 -14.77
CA LEU A 27 -15.86 0.26 -14.53
C LEU A 27 -16.60 1.16 -13.52
N ALA A 28 -17.94 1.14 -13.53
CA ALA A 28 -18.74 1.97 -12.64
C ALA A 28 -18.54 1.59 -11.16
N GLU A 29 -18.44 0.30 -10.88
CA GLU A 29 -18.20 -0.22 -9.54
C GLU A 29 -16.78 0.11 -9.06
N LEU A 30 -15.78 -0.01 -9.94
CA LEU A 30 -14.41 0.42 -9.62
C LEU A 30 -14.34 1.91 -9.27
N LYS A 31 -15.01 2.76 -10.05
CA LYS A 31 -15.10 4.20 -9.76
C LYS A 31 -15.79 4.49 -8.43
N ALA A 32 -16.88 3.78 -8.12
CA ALA A 32 -17.59 3.92 -6.85
C ALA A 32 -16.71 3.52 -5.66
N ARG A 33 -15.96 2.42 -5.76
CA ARG A 33 -15.03 1.97 -4.72
C ARG A 33 -13.91 2.98 -4.45
N ILE A 34 -13.32 3.54 -5.50
CA ILE A 34 -12.30 4.59 -5.37
C ILE A 34 -12.89 5.81 -4.64
N ALA A 35 -14.07 6.28 -5.08
CA ALA A 35 -14.73 7.42 -4.45
C ALA A 35 -15.05 7.15 -2.98
N GLN A 36 -15.61 5.99 -2.67
CA GLN A 36 -15.95 5.61 -1.30
C GLN A 36 -14.71 5.47 -0.42
N HIS A 37 -13.60 4.92 -0.94
CA HIS A 37 -12.36 4.81 -0.19
C HIS A 37 -11.78 6.19 0.15
N ILE A 38 -11.81 7.13 -0.81
CA ILE A 38 -11.38 8.52 -0.57
C ILE A 38 -12.25 9.19 0.52
N LEU A 39 -13.56 8.96 0.51
CA LEU A 39 -14.47 9.51 1.51
C LEU A 39 -14.26 8.91 2.92
N ASN A 40 -13.73 7.69 3.00
CA ASN A 40 -13.44 7.01 4.25
C ASN A 40 -12.07 7.36 4.84
N VAL A 41 -11.28 8.22 4.19
CA VAL A 41 -10.00 8.69 4.72
C VAL A 41 -10.25 9.49 5.99
N THR A 42 -9.66 9.05 7.09
CA THR A 42 -9.72 9.73 8.39
C THR A 42 -8.47 10.60 8.62
N PRO A 43 -8.48 11.54 9.58
CA PRO A 43 -7.28 12.32 9.93
C PRO A 43 -6.06 11.46 10.28
N GLU A 44 -6.27 10.25 10.80
CA GLU A 44 -5.22 9.29 11.17
C GLU A 44 -4.70 8.48 9.96
N THR A 45 -5.45 8.43 8.86
CA THR A 45 -5.11 7.63 7.69
C THR A 45 -3.81 8.11 7.04
N LEU A 46 -3.64 9.42 6.82
CA LEU A 46 -2.44 9.98 6.21
C LEU A 46 -1.18 9.79 7.08
N PRO A 47 -1.20 10.10 8.39
CA PRO A 47 -0.10 9.75 9.31
C PRO A 47 0.26 8.27 9.24
N SER A 48 -0.72 7.36 9.29
CA SER A 48 -0.46 5.92 9.23
C SER A 48 0.18 5.48 7.90
N VAL A 49 -0.23 6.06 6.77
CA VAL A 49 0.39 5.80 5.46
C VAL A 49 1.85 6.24 5.44
N VAL A 50 2.16 7.39 6.04
CA VAL A 50 3.53 7.90 6.15
C VAL A 50 4.38 7.02 7.07
N GLU A 51 3.86 6.64 8.24
CA GLU A 51 4.54 5.73 9.17
C GLU A 51 4.88 4.38 8.53
N HIS A 52 3.92 3.78 7.82
CA HIS A 52 4.16 2.55 7.07
C HIS A 52 5.24 2.72 6.00
N ALA A 53 5.28 3.86 5.32
CA ALA A 53 6.31 4.12 4.31
C ALA A 53 7.69 4.26 4.94
N VAL A 54 7.80 4.99 6.06
CA VAL A 54 9.04 5.14 6.82
C VAL A 54 9.56 3.77 7.27
N SER A 55 8.69 2.93 7.85
CA SER A 55 9.06 1.58 8.26
C SER A 55 9.56 0.73 7.09
N ARG A 56 8.93 0.81 5.92
CA ARG A 56 9.40 0.09 4.72
C ARG A 56 10.74 0.60 4.20
N PHE A 57 10.99 1.91 4.26
CA PHE A 57 12.29 2.46 3.89
C PHE A 57 13.40 2.01 4.84
N GLN A 58 13.13 1.96 6.14
CA GLN A 58 14.05 1.43 7.14
C GLN A 58 14.36 -0.05 6.86
N LEU A 59 13.35 -0.86 6.58
CA LEU A 59 13.53 -2.27 6.26
C LEU A 59 14.36 -2.48 4.98
N VAL A 60 14.15 -1.65 3.95
CA VAL A 60 15.00 -1.68 2.75
C VAL A 60 16.44 -1.29 3.08
N ALA A 61 16.65 -0.28 3.93
CA ALA A 61 17.99 0.13 4.35
C ALA A 61 18.70 -0.99 5.14
N GLU A 62 18.00 -1.65 6.07
CA GLU A 62 18.49 -2.80 6.83
C GLU A 62 18.80 -4.00 5.93
N ASN A 63 18.00 -4.21 4.89
CA ASN A 63 18.17 -5.29 3.92
C ASN A 63 19.17 -4.93 2.79
N GLY A 64 20.05 -3.94 2.99
CA GLY A 64 21.09 -3.57 2.04
C GLY A 64 20.55 -3.07 0.68
N GLY A 65 19.36 -2.47 0.67
CA GLY A 65 18.69 -2.00 -0.53
C GLY A 65 17.96 -3.09 -1.33
N GLN A 66 17.92 -4.33 -0.84
CA GLN A 66 17.25 -5.44 -1.53
C GLN A 66 15.73 -5.45 -1.30
N HIS A 67 15.05 -6.23 -2.14
CA HIS A 67 13.62 -6.55 -2.10
C HIS A 67 13.15 -7.07 -0.73
N ILE A 68 12.08 -6.48 -0.18
CA ILE A 68 11.55 -6.73 1.18
C ILE A 68 10.23 -7.52 1.20
N GLU A 69 9.72 -7.94 0.05
CA GLU A 69 8.42 -8.63 -0.09
C GLU A 69 8.34 -9.90 0.77
N HIS A 70 9.48 -10.61 0.90
CA HIS A 70 9.58 -11.82 1.72
C HIS A 70 9.35 -11.56 3.21
N VAL A 71 9.86 -10.44 3.74
CA VAL A 71 9.65 -10.03 5.14
C VAL A 71 8.20 -9.60 5.36
N LEU A 72 7.66 -8.78 4.45
CA LEU A 72 6.29 -8.27 4.55
C LEU A 72 5.22 -9.38 4.48
N HIS A 73 5.50 -10.48 3.77
CA HIS A 73 4.59 -11.61 3.70
C HIS A 73 4.60 -12.47 4.98
N GLN A 74 5.72 -12.50 5.71
CA GLN A 74 5.82 -13.19 7.00
C GLN A 74 5.07 -12.42 8.11
N SER A 75 5.18 -11.08 8.13
CA SER A 75 4.47 -10.23 9.09
C SER A 75 2.95 -10.27 8.95
N ARG A 76 2.42 -10.56 7.75
CA ARG A 76 0.98 -10.68 7.49
C ARG A 76 0.35 -11.99 7.96
N LYS A 77 1.15 -12.98 8.38
CA LYS A 77 0.70 -14.30 8.84
C LYS A 77 0.68 -14.45 10.37
N ILE A 78 1.01 -13.38 11.10
CA ILE A 78 1.00 -13.31 12.56
C ILE A 78 -0.27 -12.62 13.01
#